data_AF-A0A6N9BEP3-F1
#
_entry.id   AF-A0A6N9BEP3-F1
#
_cell.length_a   1.000
_cell.length_b   1.000
_cell.length_c   1.000
_cell.angle_alpha   90.00
_cell.angle_beta   90.00
_cell.angle_gamma   90.00
#
_symmetry.space_group_name_H-M   'P 1'
#
loop_
_entity.id
_entity.type
_entity.pdbx_description
1 polymer ?
#
loop_
_entity_poly.entity_id
_entity_poly.type
_entity_poly.pdbx_seq_one_letter_code
_entity_poly.pdbx_strand_id
1 'polypeptide(L)' 'LVGELANVGAGNPGRKALDMLDIGRPDMNFVEMARGMGVDGERAEDCEGLIRALGRANADRGPYLIEAVL' A
#
# COMPACT_ATOMS: atom_id res chain seq x y z
N LEU A 1 -11.35 7.64 4.78
CA LEU A 1 -11.90 7.11 6.05
C LEU A 1 -12.06 8.16 7.15
N VAL A 2 -11.04 8.97 7.50
CA VAL A 2 -11.19 9.99 8.58
C VAL A 2 -12.32 11.00 8.31
N GLY A 3 -12.51 11.44 7.06
CA GLY A 3 -13.61 12.33 6.68
C GLY A 3 -15.01 11.69 6.77
N GLU A 4 -15.11 10.37 6.64
CA GLU A 4 -16.41 9.67 6.75
C GLU A 4 -16.88 9.56 8.21
N LEU A 5 -15.94 9.52 9.16
CA LEU A 5 -16.26 9.45 10.59
C LEU A 5 -16.90 10.74 11.11
N ALA A 6 -16.49 11.90 10.58
CA ALA A 6 -17.16 13.17 10.86
C ALA A 6 -18.59 13.24 10.27
N ASN A 7 -18.81 12.59 9.12
CA ASN A 7 -20.10 12.62 8.41
C ASN A 7 -21.19 11.75 9.08
N VAL A 8 -20.82 10.79 9.94
CA VAL A 8 -21.78 9.94 10.67
C VAL A 8 -22.16 10.50 12.06
N GLY A 9 -21.71 11.71 12.40
CA GLY A 9 -22.02 12.35 13.69
C GLY A 9 -21.37 11.66 14.90
N ALA A 10 -20.41 10.78 14.67
CA ALA A 10 -19.51 10.32 15.73
C ALA A 10 -18.74 11.56 16.20
N GLY A 11 -18.83 11.88 17.50
CA GLY A 11 -18.07 12.97 18.11
C GLY A 11 -16.56 12.76 18.01
N ASN A 12 -15.76 13.39 18.88
CA ASN A 12 -14.31 13.22 18.82
C ASN A 12 -13.93 11.74 19.01
N PRO A 13 -13.45 11.03 17.98
CA PRO A 13 -13.31 9.59 18.03
C PRO A 13 -12.15 9.22 18.95
N GLY A 14 -12.42 8.32 19.91
CA GLY A 14 -11.38 7.80 20.80
C GLY A 14 -10.32 7.01 20.03
N ARG A 15 -9.14 6.82 20.64
CA ARG A 15 -7.97 6.14 20.05
C ARG A 15 -8.32 4.86 19.27
N LYS A 16 -9.16 3.99 19.85
CA LYS A 16 -9.59 2.73 19.20
C LYS A 16 -10.35 2.91 17.89
N ALA A 17 -11.18 3.94 17.78
CA ALA A 17 -11.93 4.20 16.54
C ALA A 17 -10.99 4.72 15.44
N LEU A 18 -9.95 5.50 15.81
CA LEU A 18 -8.91 5.90 14.88
C LEU A 18 -8.06 4.71 14.43
N ASP A 19 -7.72 3.79 15.35
CA ASP A 19 -6.96 2.59 15.03
C ASP A 19 -7.74 1.66 14.06
N MET A 20 -9.07 1.62 14.14
CA MET A 20 -9.90 0.88 13.15
C MET A 20 -9.85 1.46 11.74
N LEU A 21 -9.47 2.73 11.60
CA LEU A 21 -9.31 3.39 10.30
C LEU A 21 -7.86 3.36 9.80
N ASP A 22 -6.93 2.87 10.62
CA ASP A 22 -5.50 2.79 10.33
C ASP A 22 -5.14 1.32 9.99
N ILE A 23 -4.91 1.07 8.70
CA ILE A 23 -4.51 -0.26 8.21
C ILE A 23 -2.99 -0.46 8.23
N GLY A 24 -2.20 0.56 8.55
CA GLY A 24 -0.74 0.53 8.46
C GLY A 24 -0.02 -0.09 9.66
N ARG A 25 -0.74 -0.77 10.57
CA ARG A 25 -0.14 -1.30 11.82
C ARG A 25 -0.47 -2.77 12.04
N PRO A 26 0.52 -3.69 11.91
CA PRO A 26 1.89 -3.47 11.44
C PRO A 26 1.96 -3.04 9.96
N ASP A 27 3.10 -2.50 9.53
CA ASP A 27 3.32 -2.20 8.11
C ASP A 27 3.12 -3.45 7.26
N MET A 28 2.36 -3.29 6.17
CA MET A 28 2.07 -4.38 5.25
C MET A 28 3.21 -4.55 4.25
N ASN A 29 3.70 -5.77 4.09
CA ASN A 29 4.58 -6.12 2.99
C ASN A 29 3.74 -6.44 1.75
N PHE A 30 3.59 -5.47 0.86
CA PHE A 30 2.75 -5.61 -0.33
C PHE A 30 3.35 -6.57 -1.36
N VAL A 31 4.68 -6.68 -1.43
CA VAL A 31 5.38 -7.60 -2.33
C VAL A 31 5.06 -9.05 -1.97
N GLU A 32 5.15 -9.43 -0.70
CA GLU A 32 4.80 -10.79 -0.26
C GLU A 32 3.31 -11.11 -0.47
N MET A 33 2.43 -10.11 -0.27
CA MET A 33 1.01 -10.28 -0.56
C MET A 33 0.74 -10.51 -2.06
N ALA A 34 1.38 -9.75 -2.95
CA ALA A 34 1.28 -9.95 -4.40
C ALA A 34 1.76 -11.34 -4.81
N ARG A 35 2.89 -11.81 -4.25
CA ARG A 35 3.43 -13.15 -4.52
C ARG A 35 2.44 -14.25 -4.15
N GLY A 36 1.76 -14.11 -3.01
CA GLY A 36 0.68 -15.03 -2.60
C GLY A 36 -0.50 -15.08 -3.59
N MET A 37 -0.69 -14.03 -4.40
CA MET A 37 -1.69 -13.95 -5.46
C MET A 37 -1.16 -14.33 -6.84
N GLY A 38 0.08 -14.83 -6.94
CA GLY A 38 0.72 -15.20 -8.20
C GLY A 38 1.21 -14.00 -9.03
N VAL A 39 1.38 -12.84 -8.39
CA VAL A 39 1.88 -11.61 -9.01
C VAL A 39 3.29 -11.35 -8.50
N ASP A 40 4.27 -11.26 -9.39
CA ASP A 40 5.62 -10.85 -9.00
C ASP A 40 5.68 -9.36 -8.64
N GLY A 41 6.67 -9.00 -7.83
CA GLY A 41 6.85 -7.61 -7.46
C GLY A 41 8.13 -7.33 -6.70
N GLU A 42 8.41 -6.04 -6.55
CA GLU A 42 9.56 -5.52 -5.83
C GLU A 42 9.26 -4.19 -5.14
N ARG A 43 10.13 -3.80 -4.22
CA ARG A 43 10.04 -2.55 -3.45
C ARG A 43 11.03 -1.53 -3.99
N ALA A 44 10.55 -0.31 -4.23
CA ALA A 44 11.34 0.82 -4.68
C ALA A 44 11.47 1.84 -3.55
N GLU A 45 12.69 2.00 -3.03
CA GLU A 45 12.98 2.89 -1.90
C GLU A 45 13.27 4.34 -2.31
N ASP A 46 13.51 4.56 -3.60
CA ASP A 46 13.82 5.87 -4.16
C ASP A 46 13.29 6.02 -5.59
N CYS A 47 13.37 7.23 -6.13
CA CYS A 47 12.89 7.53 -7.49
C CYS A 47 13.63 6.73 -8.56
N GLU A 48 14.94 6.48 -8.40
CA GLU A 48 15.72 5.71 -9.37
C GLU A 48 15.28 4.24 -9.39
N GLY A 49 15.05 3.66 -8.22
CA GLY A 49 14.51 2.32 -8.02
C GLY A 49 13.13 2.19 -8.64
N LEU A 50 12.27 3.20 -8.47
CA LEU A 50 10.94 3.22 -9.09
C LEU A 50 11.04 3.25 -10.63
N ILE A 51 11.92 4.06 -11.21
CA ILE A 51 12.13 4.11 -12.66
C ILE A 51 12.61 2.75 -13.19
N ARG A 52 13.57 2.13 -12.51
CA ARG A 52 14.07 0.79 -12.87
C ARG A 52 12.96 -0.27 -12.79
N ALA A 53 12.15 -0.23 -11.74
CA ALA A 53 11.04 -1.16 -11.53
C ALA A 53 9.96 -1.03 -12.60
N LEU A 54 9.60 0.21 -12.96
CA LEU A 54 8.67 0.48 -14.07
C LEU A 54 9.20 -0.05 -15.40
N GLY A 55 10.51 0.07 -15.65
CA GLY A 55 11.15 -0.51 -16.83
C GLY A 55 11.00 -2.03 -16.90
N ARG A 56 11.22 -2.73 -15.78
CA ARG A 56 11.03 -4.19 -15.68
C ARG A 56 9.57 -4.59 -15.87
N ALA A 57 8.68 -3.97 -15.11
CA ALA A 57 7.24 -4.26 -15.15
C ALA A 57 6.64 -4.11 -16.56
N ASN A 58 7.10 -3.11 -17.32
CA ASN A 58 6.65 -2.90 -18.70
C ASN A 58 7.23 -3.90 -19.72
N ALA A 59 8.38 -4.51 -19.42
CA ALA A 59 9.01 -5.50 -20.29
C ALA A 59 8.44 -6.91 -20.07
N ASP A 60 8.00 -7.21 -18.85
CA ASP A 60 7.41 -8.50 -18.50
C ASP A 60 5.97 -8.66 -19.01
N ARG A 61 5.60 -9.89 -19.36
CA ARG A 61 4.21 -10.23 -19.71
C ARG A 61 3.45 -10.64 -18.47
N GLY A 62 2.68 -9.72 -17.90
CA GLY A 62 1.75 -10.02 -16.82
C GLY A 62 1.57 -8.86 -15.86
N PRO A 63 0.75 -9.06 -14.81
CA PRO A 63 0.70 -8.13 -13.70
C PRO A 63 2.04 -8.12 -12.95
N TYR A 64 2.45 -6.94 -12.49
CA TYR A 64 3.64 -6.75 -11.68
C TYR A 64 3.36 -5.69 -10.61
N LEU A 65 3.67 -5.99 -9.34
CA LEU A 65 3.50 -5.05 -8.23
C LEU A 65 4.80 -4.28 -7.96
N ILE A 66 4.68 -2.96 -7.82
CA ILE A 66 5.78 -2.12 -7.36
C ILE A 66 5.32 -1.44 -6.06
N GLU A 67 5.98 -1.76 -4.95
CA GLU A 67 5.77 -1.05 -3.67
C GLU A 67 6.67 0.19 -3.64
N ALA A 68 6.09 1.37 -3.87
CA ALA A 68 6.80 2.64 -3.80
C ALA A 68 6.77 3.22 -2.38
N VAL A 69 7.96 3.46 -1.83
CA VAL A 69 8.13 4.01 -0.48
C VAL A 69 8.24 5.53 -0.57
N LEU A 70 7.48 6.24 0.27
CA LEU A 70 7.38 7.70 0.29
C LEU A 70 7.97 8.28 1.57
#